data_AF-A0AAV9NC80-F1
#
_entry.id   AF-A0AAV9NC80-F1
#
_cell.length_a   1.000
_cell.length_b   1.000
_cell.length_c   1.000
_cell.angle_alpha   90.00
_cell.angle_beta   90.00
_cell.angle_gamma   90.00
#
_symmetry.space_group_name_H-M   'P 1'
#
loop_
_entity.id
_entity.type
_entity.pdbx_description
1 polymer ?
#
loop_
_entity_poly.entity_id
_entity_poly.type
_entity_poly.pdbx_seq_one_letter_code
_entity_poly.pdbx_strand_id
1 'polypeptide(L)'
;MPTGEAIGPSGVLLHTPGLVFPFVTFSKNLAALPGISPRCREVIIILVSTLMETPVEVHLHKIQASTLGFTPDELNTIERAECPASLKEDEKVCFEVAKEMTLKIGTLKLELWDKAVEVLSKPGAAALVQNIAFYKYVSTFMNGFAGELPPKTLQGWNR
;
A
#
# COMPACT_ATOMS: atom_id res chain seq x y z
N MET A 1 -21.84 8.21 22.70
CA MET A 1 -21.87 8.60 21.28
C MET A 1 -20.63 8.01 20.63
N PRO A 2 -20.69 7.40 19.43
CA PRO A 2 -19.46 6.95 18.80
C PRO A 2 -18.63 8.21 18.51
N THR A 3 -17.40 8.27 19.02
CA THR A 3 -16.49 9.37 18.72
C THR A 3 -16.29 9.41 17.21
N GLY A 4 -16.56 10.57 16.59
CA GLY A 4 -16.38 10.80 15.15
C GLY A 4 -14.91 10.88 14.74
N GLU A 5 -14.07 10.03 15.31
CA GLU A 5 -12.65 9.91 14.99
C GLU A 5 -12.55 9.23 13.64
N ALA A 6 -12.32 10.01 12.60
CA ALA A 6 -12.07 9.49 11.27
C ALA A 6 -10.78 8.65 11.31
N ILE A 7 -10.93 7.32 11.25
CA ILE A 7 -9.82 6.37 11.20
C ILE A 7 -9.27 6.36 9.77
N GLY A 8 -7.94 6.48 9.63
CA GLY A 8 -7.26 6.40 8.34
C GLY A 8 -7.02 7.75 7.66
N PRO A 9 -6.68 7.76 6.36
CA PRO A 9 -6.26 8.95 5.63
C PRO A 9 -7.23 10.14 5.71
N SER A 10 -8.53 9.88 5.74
CA SER A 10 -9.56 10.93 5.78
C SER A 10 -9.54 11.76 7.06
N GLY A 11 -9.20 11.16 8.21
CA GLY A 11 -9.09 11.88 9.47
C GLY A 11 -7.83 12.72 9.54
N VAL A 12 -6.71 12.16 9.10
CA VAL A 12 -5.43 12.88 9.09
C VAL A 12 -5.48 14.09 8.14
N LEU A 13 -6.16 13.97 7.01
CA LEU A 13 -6.28 15.09 6.06
C LEU A 13 -7.13 16.27 6.55
N LEU A 14 -7.83 16.15 7.70
CA LEU A 14 -8.53 17.28 8.32
C LEU A 14 -7.58 18.37 8.83
N HIS A 15 -6.31 18.03 9.11
CA HIS A 15 -5.27 18.99 9.47
C HIS A 15 -4.79 19.82 8.27
N THR A 16 -5.03 19.33 7.06
CA THR A 16 -4.67 19.98 5.80
C THR A 16 -5.85 19.95 4.81
N PRO A 17 -6.96 20.65 5.12
CA PRO A 17 -8.22 20.47 4.39
C PRO A 17 -8.12 20.80 2.90
N GLY A 18 -7.21 21.69 2.50
CA GLY A 18 -6.92 21.99 1.09
C GLY A 18 -6.38 20.80 0.29
N LEU A 19 -5.85 19.77 0.94
CA LEU A 19 -5.34 18.56 0.28
C LEU A 19 -6.38 17.44 0.15
N VAL A 20 -7.55 17.54 0.81
CA VAL A 20 -8.57 16.47 0.79
C VAL A 20 -9.04 16.16 -0.63
N PHE A 21 -9.47 17.18 -1.38
CA PHE A 21 -9.98 16.98 -2.74
C PHE A 21 -8.87 16.57 -3.74
N PRO A 22 -7.68 17.20 -3.75
CA PRO A 22 -6.55 16.71 -4.54
C PRO A 22 -6.17 15.27 -4.23
N PHE A 23 -6.14 14.87 -2.96
CA PHE A 23 -5.84 13.49 -2.55
C PHE A 23 -6.85 12.49 -3.09
N VAL A 24 -8.15 12.76 -2.90
CA VAL A 24 -9.22 11.87 -3.41
C VAL A 24 -9.17 11.79 -4.94
N THR A 25 -8.92 12.91 -5.63
CA THR A 25 -8.78 12.93 -7.08
C THR A 25 -7.57 12.10 -7.54
N PHE A 26 -6.42 12.25 -6.88
CA PHE A 26 -5.22 11.46 -7.18
C PHE A 26 -5.49 9.96 -6.98
N SER A 27 -6.05 9.59 -5.82
CA SER A 27 -6.41 8.21 -5.48
C SER A 27 -7.31 7.56 -6.54
N LYS A 28 -8.35 8.28 -7.00
CA LYS A 28 -9.25 7.80 -8.06
C LYS A 28 -8.54 7.61 -9.39
N ASN A 29 -7.72 8.57 -9.80
CA ASN A 29 -6.97 8.48 -11.04
C ASN A 29 -5.95 7.33 -11.00
N LEU A 30 -5.30 7.14 -9.85
CA LEU A 30 -4.38 6.03 -9.61
C LEU A 30 -5.08 4.67 -9.71
N ALA A 31 -6.25 4.53 -9.09
CA ALA A 31 -7.06 3.31 -9.15
C ALA A 31 -7.58 3.02 -10.57
N ALA A 32 -7.75 4.04 -11.41
CA ALA A 32 -8.18 3.92 -12.80
C ALA A 32 -7.03 3.58 -13.77
N LEU A 33 -5.76 3.63 -13.34
CA LEU A 33 -4.65 3.25 -14.22
C LEU A 33 -4.75 1.78 -14.66
N PRO A 34 -4.56 1.48 -15.95
CA PRO A 34 -4.59 0.11 -16.46
C PRO A 34 -3.31 -0.65 -16.11
N GLY A 35 -3.32 -1.97 -16.37
CA GLY A 35 -2.11 -2.79 -16.39
C GLY A 35 -1.72 -3.45 -15.07
N ILE A 36 -2.43 -3.16 -13.97
CA ILE A 36 -2.32 -3.93 -12.72
C ILE A 36 -3.69 -4.35 -12.22
N SER A 37 -3.77 -5.58 -11.68
CA SER A 37 -5.00 -6.12 -11.11
C SER A 37 -5.31 -5.51 -9.73
N PRO A 38 -6.56 -5.59 -9.24
CA PRO A 38 -6.88 -5.21 -7.87
C PRO A 38 -6.04 -5.97 -6.84
N ARG A 39 -5.73 -7.25 -7.08
CA ARG A 39 -4.86 -8.04 -6.19
C ARG A 39 -3.41 -7.52 -6.19
N CYS A 40 -2.85 -7.19 -7.35
CA CYS A 40 -1.55 -6.54 -7.45
C CYS A 40 -1.49 -5.24 -6.63
N ARG A 41 -2.56 -4.41 -6.68
CA ARG A 41 -2.65 -3.19 -5.86
C ARG A 41 -2.58 -3.52 -4.37
N GLU A 42 -3.38 -4.46 -3.87
CA GLU A 42 -3.33 -4.82 -2.45
C GLU A 42 -1.98 -5.39 -2.01
N VAL A 43 -1.28 -6.15 -2.86
CA VAL A 43 0.10 -6.60 -2.56
C VAL A 43 1.02 -5.40 -2.34
N ILE A 44 0.97 -4.40 -3.23
CA ILE A 44 1.79 -3.18 -3.11
C ILE A 44 1.46 -2.45 -1.81
N ILE A 45 0.17 -2.26 -1.55
CA ILE A 45 -0.31 -1.42 -0.44
C ILE A 45 0.07 -2.02 0.91
N ILE A 46 -0.25 -3.30 1.10
CA ILE A 46 0.03 -3.99 2.36
C ILE A 46 1.54 -4.04 2.57
N LEU A 47 2.32 -4.40 1.53
CA LEU A 47 3.77 -4.48 1.66
C LEU A 47 4.43 -3.13 1.98
N VAL A 48 4.07 -2.07 1.25
CA VAL A 48 4.61 -0.72 1.49
C VAL A 48 4.25 -0.25 2.90
N SER A 49 2.99 -0.44 3.31
CA SER A 49 2.52 -0.04 4.64
C SER A 49 3.19 -0.85 5.75
N THR A 50 3.43 -2.14 5.54
CA THR A 50 4.21 -2.99 6.45
C THR A 50 5.64 -2.50 6.58
N LEU A 51 6.33 -2.25 5.46
CA LEU A 51 7.72 -1.80 5.46
C LEU A 51 7.90 -0.38 6.00
N MET A 52 6.85 0.44 5.95
CA MET A 52 6.81 1.77 6.54
C MET A 52 6.16 1.80 7.92
N GLU A 53 5.82 0.65 8.52
CA GLU A 53 5.26 0.57 9.87
C GLU A 53 3.97 1.40 10.07
N THR A 54 3.04 1.35 9.10
CA THR A 54 1.73 2.02 9.15
C THR A 54 0.61 1.00 9.43
N PRO A 55 0.38 0.58 10.70
CA PRO A 55 -0.49 -0.55 11.03
C PRO A 55 -1.97 -0.33 10.71
N VAL A 56 -2.44 0.92 10.79
CA VAL A 56 -3.83 1.28 10.42
C VAL A 56 -4.08 0.97 8.94
N GLU A 57 -3.14 1.33 8.07
CA GLU A 57 -3.26 1.10 6.63
C GLU A 57 -3.19 -0.39 6.29
N VAL A 58 -2.26 -1.13 6.93
CA VAL A 58 -2.19 -2.59 6.83
C VAL A 58 -3.53 -3.24 7.20
N HIS A 59 -4.14 -2.84 8.32
CA HIS A 59 -5.41 -3.40 8.77
C HIS A 59 -6.55 -3.16 7.77
N LEU A 60 -6.73 -1.92 7.32
CA LEU A 60 -7.79 -1.56 6.37
C LEU A 60 -7.63 -2.31 5.06
N HIS A 61 -6.40 -2.42 4.56
CA HIS A 61 -6.13 -3.10 3.30
C HIS A 61 -6.16 -4.62 3.39
N LYS A 62 -5.88 -5.24 4.54
CA LYS A 62 -6.15 -6.68 4.75
C LYS A 62 -7.65 -7.01 4.67
N ILE A 63 -8.52 -6.13 5.14
CA ILE A 63 -9.98 -6.31 4.99
C ILE A 63 -10.35 -6.27 3.50
N GLN A 64 -9.87 -5.25 2.77
CA GLN A 64 -10.12 -5.11 1.34
C GLN A 64 -9.56 -6.30 0.54
N ALA A 65 -8.32 -6.71 0.81
CA ALA A 65 -7.68 -7.85 0.16
C ALA A 65 -8.43 -9.17 0.40
N SER A 66 -9.00 -9.37 1.59
CA SER A 66 -9.82 -10.56 1.86
C SER A 66 -11.03 -10.67 0.92
N THR A 67 -11.62 -9.54 0.50
CA THR A 67 -12.72 -9.53 -0.49
C THR A 67 -12.26 -9.91 -1.90
N LEU A 68 -10.96 -9.81 -2.18
CA LEU A 68 -10.33 -10.20 -3.45
C LEU A 68 -9.79 -11.64 -3.43
N GLY A 69 -10.15 -12.42 -2.40
CA GLY A 69 -9.80 -13.84 -2.27
C GLY A 69 -8.38 -14.10 -1.80
N PHE A 70 -7.72 -13.16 -1.11
CA PHE A 70 -6.45 -13.45 -0.46
C PHE A 70 -6.68 -14.41 0.71
N THR A 71 -5.79 -15.39 0.86
CA THR A 71 -5.84 -16.27 2.04
C THR A 71 -5.23 -15.57 3.26
N PRO A 72 -5.62 -15.94 4.49
CA PRO A 72 -4.97 -15.44 5.69
C PRO A 72 -3.45 -15.66 5.68
N ASP A 73 -2.99 -16.80 5.14
CA ASP A 73 -1.57 -17.13 5.06
C ASP A 73 -0.82 -16.24 4.07
N GLU A 74 -1.43 -15.90 2.92
CA GLU A 74 -0.86 -14.91 1.99
C GLU A 74 -0.69 -13.56 2.67
N LEU A 75 -1.76 -13.05 3.31
CA LEU A 75 -1.74 -11.73 3.94
C LEU A 75 -0.73 -11.67 5.09
N ASN A 76 -0.70 -12.69 5.94
CA ASN A 76 0.25 -12.76 7.06
C ASN A 76 1.71 -12.87 6.56
N THR A 77 1.94 -13.50 5.41
CA THR A 77 3.27 -13.62 4.81
C THR A 77 3.72 -12.28 4.22
N ILE A 78 2.83 -11.58 3.50
CA ILE A 78 3.12 -10.21 3.02
C ILE A 78 3.40 -9.26 4.20
N GLU A 79 2.67 -9.38 5.30
CA GLU A 79 2.86 -8.58 6.52
C GLU A 79 4.18 -8.86 7.25
N ARG A 80 4.83 -10.00 6.98
CA ARG A 80 6.23 -10.25 7.39
C ARG A 80 7.25 -9.74 6.38
N ALA A 81 6.80 -8.99 5.38
CA ALA A 81 7.58 -8.59 4.21
C ALA A 81 8.22 -9.78 3.47
N GLU A 82 7.54 -10.92 3.45
CA GLU A 82 7.91 -12.13 2.71
C GLU A 82 6.97 -12.33 1.52
N CYS A 83 7.48 -12.86 0.40
CA CYS A 83 6.65 -13.09 -0.79
C CYS A 83 5.96 -14.46 -0.66
N PRO A 84 4.62 -14.54 -0.59
CA PRO A 84 3.93 -15.82 -0.60
C PRO A 84 4.19 -16.58 -1.92
N ALA A 85 4.50 -17.87 -1.81
CA ALA A 85 4.75 -18.71 -2.99
C ALA A 85 3.50 -18.90 -3.87
N SER A 86 2.31 -18.80 -3.27
CA SER A 86 1.01 -18.94 -3.93
C SER A 86 0.59 -17.73 -4.77
N LEU A 87 1.28 -16.58 -4.63
CA LEU A 87 1.01 -15.42 -5.47
C LEU A 87 1.25 -15.74 -6.94
N LYS A 88 0.44 -15.13 -7.80
CA LYS A 88 0.60 -15.16 -9.25
C LYS A 88 1.85 -14.37 -9.66
N GLU A 89 2.30 -14.54 -10.90
CA GLU A 89 3.54 -13.92 -11.36
C GLU A 89 3.47 -12.38 -11.37
N ASP A 90 2.34 -11.81 -11.77
CA ASP A 90 2.09 -10.37 -11.73
C ASP A 90 2.14 -9.82 -10.30
N GLU A 91 1.54 -10.54 -9.35
CA GLU A 91 1.54 -10.22 -7.92
C GLU A 91 2.96 -10.31 -7.32
N LYS A 92 3.75 -11.32 -7.70
CA LYS A 92 5.16 -11.48 -7.27
C LYS A 92 6.05 -10.35 -7.78
N VAL A 93 5.89 -9.96 -9.05
CA VAL A 93 6.61 -8.80 -9.62
C VAL A 93 6.27 -7.52 -8.87
N CYS A 94 4.98 -7.29 -8.57
CA CYS A 94 4.56 -6.15 -7.78
C CYS A 94 5.21 -6.15 -6.39
N PHE A 95 5.25 -7.31 -5.73
CA PHE A 95 5.92 -7.48 -4.43
C PHE A 95 7.41 -7.12 -4.50
N GLU A 96 8.15 -7.71 -5.45
CA GLU A 96 9.61 -7.53 -5.58
C GLU A 96 9.98 -6.05 -5.82
N VAL A 97 9.30 -5.40 -6.77
CA VAL A 97 9.55 -3.99 -7.10
C VAL A 97 9.15 -3.08 -5.95
N ALA A 98 8.01 -3.32 -5.30
CA ALA A 98 7.57 -2.54 -4.15
C ALA A 98 8.55 -2.68 -2.97
N LYS A 99 9.07 -3.87 -2.71
CA LYS A 99 10.07 -4.11 -1.66
C LYS A 99 11.37 -3.36 -1.93
N GLU A 100 11.91 -3.46 -3.16
CA GLU A 100 13.14 -2.76 -3.54
C GLU A 100 12.98 -1.25 -3.43
N MET A 101 11.94 -0.67 -4.05
CA MET A 101 11.69 0.78 -4.06
C MET A 101 11.34 1.37 -2.68
N THR A 102 10.90 0.54 -1.74
CA THR A 102 10.61 0.97 -0.37
C THR A 102 11.86 0.91 0.50
N LEU A 103 12.66 -0.15 0.42
CA LEU A 103 13.84 -0.38 1.27
C LEU A 103 15.11 0.30 0.77
N LYS A 104 15.24 0.56 -0.54
CA LYS A 104 16.45 1.12 -1.15
C LYS A 104 16.23 2.57 -1.55
N ILE A 105 17.22 3.39 -1.23
CA ILE A 105 17.32 4.77 -1.73
C ILE A 105 18.01 4.73 -3.08
N GLY A 106 17.45 5.43 -4.07
CA GLY A 106 18.02 5.58 -5.40
C GLY A 106 17.19 4.92 -6.49
N THR A 107 17.84 4.69 -7.63
CA THR A 107 17.20 4.18 -8.84
C THR A 107 16.83 2.71 -8.69
N LEU A 108 15.63 2.34 -9.16
CA LEU A 108 15.22 0.93 -9.30
C LEU A 108 16.22 0.19 -10.20
N LYS A 109 16.61 -1.02 -9.80
CA LYS A 109 17.43 -1.92 -10.63
C LYS A 109 16.80 -2.13 -12.01
N LEU A 110 17.62 -2.04 -13.06
CA LEU A 110 17.14 -2.16 -14.44
C LEU A 110 16.48 -3.53 -14.68
N GLU A 111 17.01 -4.58 -14.07
CA GLU A 111 16.49 -5.94 -14.20
C GLU A 111 15.07 -6.07 -13.62
N LEU A 112 14.78 -5.36 -12.52
CA LEU A 112 13.43 -5.33 -11.94
C LEU A 112 12.47 -4.48 -12.79
N TRP A 113 12.97 -3.39 -13.37
CA TRP A 113 12.19 -2.60 -14.31
C TRP A 113 11.81 -3.40 -15.55
N ASP A 114 12.78 -4.09 -16.16
CA ASP A 114 12.56 -4.89 -17.37
C ASP A 114 11.62 -6.05 -17.09
N LYS A 115 11.79 -6.77 -15.97
CA LYS A 115 10.85 -7.80 -15.51
C LYS A 115 9.43 -7.26 -15.35
N ALA A 116 9.29 -6.06 -14.76
CA ALA A 116 7.98 -5.44 -14.60
C ALA A 116 7.33 -5.08 -15.94
N VAL A 117 8.09 -4.58 -16.91
CA VAL A 117 7.57 -4.28 -18.26
C VAL A 117 7.19 -5.56 -19.00
N GLU A 118 7.97 -6.63 -18.86
CA GLU A 118 7.67 -7.92 -19.48
C GLU A 118 6.35 -8.51 -18.95
N VAL A 119 6.17 -8.53 -17.62
CA VAL A 119 5.01 -9.18 -16.99
C VAL A 119 3.76 -8.29 -16.99
N LEU A 120 3.91 -6.98 -16.76
CA LEU A 120 2.79 -6.06 -16.57
C LEU A 120 2.54 -5.14 -17.76
N SER A 121 3.35 -5.20 -18.83
CA SER A 121 3.47 -4.18 -19.87
C SER A 121 4.02 -2.84 -19.35
N LYS A 122 4.43 -1.95 -20.27
CA LYS A 122 4.93 -0.61 -19.91
C LYS A 122 3.90 0.23 -19.12
N PRO A 123 2.60 0.26 -19.49
CA PRO A 123 1.57 0.90 -18.67
C PRO A 123 1.43 0.31 -17.26
N GLY A 124 1.47 -1.02 -17.11
CA GLY A 124 1.35 -1.66 -15.81
C GLY A 124 2.55 -1.42 -14.90
N ALA A 125 3.77 -1.46 -15.45
CA ALA A 125 4.98 -1.08 -14.72
C ALA A 125 4.93 0.40 -14.25
N ALA A 126 4.40 1.30 -15.07
CA ALA A 126 4.17 2.69 -14.67
C ALA A 126 3.13 2.81 -13.55
N ALA A 127 2.01 2.07 -13.65
CA ALA A 127 0.99 2.03 -12.61
C ALA A 127 1.53 1.47 -11.28
N LEU A 128 2.36 0.43 -11.32
CA LEU A 128 3.05 -0.14 -10.17
C LEU A 128 3.90 0.92 -9.45
N VAL A 129 4.76 1.64 -10.18
CA VAL A 129 5.60 2.72 -9.62
C VAL A 129 4.75 3.81 -8.98
N GLN A 130 3.66 4.23 -9.63
CA GLN A 130 2.77 5.27 -9.08
C GLN A 130 2.06 4.79 -7.81
N ASN A 131 1.65 3.52 -7.74
CA ASN A 131 1.05 2.96 -6.53
C ASN A 131 2.04 2.91 -5.37
N ILE A 132 3.27 2.45 -5.61
CA ILE A 132 4.33 2.46 -4.59
C ILE A 132 4.57 3.87 -4.06
N ALA A 133 4.75 4.86 -4.96
CA ALA A 133 5.00 6.23 -4.57
C ALA A 133 3.84 6.84 -3.75
N PHE A 134 2.60 6.61 -4.20
CA PHE A 134 1.41 7.10 -3.51
C PHE A 134 1.28 6.50 -2.10
N TYR A 135 1.47 5.19 -1.95
CA TYR A 135 1.35 4.57 -0.63
C TYR A 135 2.53 4.88 0.30
N LYS A 136 3.72 5.18 -0.24
CA LYS A 136 4.79 5.79 0.56
C LYS A 136 4.38 7.17 1.09
N TYR A 137 3.71 7.99 0.27
CA TYR A 137 3.17 9.28 0.71
C TYR A 137 2.08 9.09 1.79
N VAL A 138 1.14 8.15 1.58
CA VAL A 138 0.11 7.80 2.56
C VAL A 138 0.72 7.39 3.89
N SER A 139 1.61 6.40 3.89
CA SER A 139 2.32 5.95 5.08
C SER A 139 3.10 7.07 5.76
N THR A 140 3.75 7.94 4.98
CA THR A 140 4.53 9.07 5.53
C THR A 140 3.66 10.00 6.36
N PHE A 141 2.53 10.48 5.81
CA PHE A 141 1.69 11.39 6.58
C PHE A 141 0.97 10.63 7.70
N MET A 142 0.49 9.40 7.46
CA MET A 142 -0.18 8.61 8.50
C MET A 142 0.71 8.43 9.74
N ASN A 143 2.00 8.13 9.54
CA ASN A 143 2.96 8.01 10.63
C ASN A 143 3.31 9.36 11.26
N GLY A 144 3.43 10.42 10.46
CA GLY A 144 3.70 11.77 10.95
C GLY A 144 2.62 12.29 11.91
N PHE A 145 1.37 11.85 11.73
CA PHE A 145 0.23 12.19 12.58
C PHE A 145 -0.15 11.07 13.58
N ALA A 146 0.65 10.01 13.73
CA ALA A 146 0.31 8.86 14.57
C ALA A 146 0.11 9.21 16.06
N GLY A 147 0.77 10.27 16.56
CA GLY A 147 0.58 10.77 17.92
C GLY A 147 -0.81 11.39 18.18
N GLU A 148 -1.57 11.67 17.12
CA GLU A 148 -2.93 12.21 17.18
C GLU A 148 -3.99 11.15 16.84
N LEU A 149 -3.58 9.93 16.48
CA LEU A 149 -4.49 8.80 16.24
C LEU A 149 -4.94 8.17 17.58
N PRO A 150 -6.20 7.74 17.72
CA PRO A 150 -6.72 7.20 18.97
C PRO A 150 -5.90 5.98 19.45
N PRO A 151 -5.54 5.86 20.76
CA PRO A 151 -4.72 4.76 21.28
C PRO A 151 -5.28 3.35 20.97
N LYS A 152 -6.60 3.22 20.77
CA LYS A 152 -7.24 1.95 20.42
C LYS A 152 -6.84 1.39 19.06
N THR A 153 -6.25 2.20 18.16
CA THR A 153 -5.67 1.71 16.90
C THR A 153 -4.24 1.17 17.08
N LEU A 154 -3.59 1.43 18.22
CA LEU A 154 -2.21 0.99 18.52
C LEU A 154 -2.17 -0.22 19.49
N GLN A 155 -3.23 -0.46 20.27
CA GLN A 155 -3.24 -1.49 21.32
C GLN A 155 -3.35 -2.95 20.83
N GLY A 156 -3.58 -3.19 19.54
CA GLY A 156 -3.51 -4.55 18.96
C GLY A 156 -2.10 -5.04 18.66
N TRP A 157 -1.08 -4.20 18.91
CA TRP A 157 0.25 -4.33 18.32
C TRP A 157 1.40 -4.54 19.32
N ASN A 158 1.10 -4.81 20.59
CA ASN A 158 2.07 -5.39 21.52
C ASN A 158 1.89 -6.91 21.53
N ARG A 159 2.65 -7.62 20.69
CA ARG A 159 3.02 -9.02 20.95
C ARG A 159 4.52 -9.09 21.16
#